data_AF-A0A834AAP7-F1
#
_entry.id   AF-A0A834AAP7-F1
#
_cell.length_a   1.000
_cell.length_b   1.000
_cell.length_c   1.000
_cell.angle_alpha   90.00
_cell.angle_beta   90.00
_cell.angle_gamma   90.00
#
_symmetry.space_group_name_H-M   'P 1'
#
loop_
_entity.id
_entity.type
_entity.pdbx_description
1 polymer ?
#
loop_
_entity_poly.entity_id
_entity_poly.type
_entity_poly.pdbx_seq_one_letter_code
_entity_poly.pdbx_strand_id
1 'polypeptide(L)'
;MEPNSLQWVGSPCGLHGPYIFYKAFQFHLEGKPRILSLGDFFFVRCTPKDPICIAELQLLWEERTSRQLLSSSKLYFLPEDTPQGRNSDHGEDEVIAVSEKVIVKLEDLVKWVHSDFSKWRCGLQAGSLKTEALARNGQKEALLKYRQSTLNSGLNFKDVLKEKADLGKYNLHF
;
A
#
# COMPACT_ATOMS: atom_id res chain seq x y z
N MET A 1 0.03 1.63 24.67
CA MET A 1 0.66 2.10 23.42
C MET A 1 -0.10 3.32 22.97
N GLU A 2 0.60 4.40 22.62
CA GLU A 2 0.01 5.63 22.09
C GLU A 2 -0.83 5.32 20.83
N PRO A 3 -2.08 5.82 20.70
CA PRO A 3 -2.99 5.45 19.60
C PRO A 3 -2.53 5.77 18.16
N ASN A 4 -1.36 6.41 17.97
CA ASN A 4 -0.89 6.87 16.66
C ASN A 4 0.60 6.55 16.39
N SER A 5 1.20 5.58 17.09
CA SER A 5 2.61 5.26 16.86
C SER A 5 2.81 4.56 15.51
N LEU A 6 3.49 5.24 14.57
CA LEU A 6 4.05 4.63 13.37
C LEU A 6 5.18 3.70 13.77
N GLN A 7 5.17 2.45 13.31
CA GLN A 7 6.18 1.45 13.65
C GLN A 7 6.65 0.69 12.42
N TRP A 8 7.96 0.48 12.28
CA TRP A 8 8.50 -0.42 11.26
C TRP A 8 8.06 -1.85 11.53
N VAL A 9 7.82 -2.63 10.47
CA VAL A 9 7.41 -4.03 10.55
C VAL A 9 8.47 -4.91 9.91
N GLY A 10 9.00 -5.84 10.69
CA GLY A 10 10.11 -6.70 10.29
C GLY A 10 11.48 -6.05 10.45
N SER A 11 12.53 -6.78 10.09
CA SER A 11 13.91 -6.28 10.17
C SER A 11 14.20 -5.29 9.04
N PRO A 12 15.17 -4.36 9.23
CA PRO A 12 15.74 -3.61 8.13
C PRO A 12 16.18 -4.54 6.99
N CYS A 13 16.03 -4.09 5.75
CA CYS A 13 16.40 -4.84 4.55
C CYS A 13 17.55 -4.21 3.75
N GLY A 14 18.07 -3.07 4.19
CA GLY A 14 19.21 -2.41 3.55
C GLY A 14 19.73 -1.24 4.38
N LEU A 15 20.98 -0.87 4.12
CA LEU A 15 21.66 0.28 4.70
C LEU A 15 22.45 0.99 3.60
N HIS A 16 22.33 2.31 3.50
CA HIS A 16 23.15 3.12 2.60
C HIS A 16 23.40 4.50 3.23
N GLY A 17 24.65 4.76 3.64
CA GLY A 17 25.00 6.00 4.34
C GLY A 17 24.14 6.22 5.59
N PRO A 18 23.45 7.38 5.74
CA PRO A 18 22.59 7.66 6.88
C PRO A 18 21.21 6.99 6.80
N TYR A 19 20.91 6.22 5.75
CA TYR A 19 19.59 5.68 5.48
C TYR A 19 19.48 4.20 5.86
N ILE A 20 18.39 3.85 6.56
CA ILE A 20 17.99 2.48 6.87
C ILE A 20 16.71 2.15 6.09
N PHE A 21 16.71 1.07 5.31
CA PHE A 21 15.57 0.69 4.49
C PHE A 21 14.73 -0.41 5.14
N TYR A 22 13.42 -0.31 4.96
CA TYR A 22 12.44 -1.24 5.51
C TYR A 22 11.48 -1.75 4.44
N LYS A 23 10.79 -2.85 4.75
CA LYS A 23 9.82 -3.49 3.83
C LYS A 23 8.38 -3.09 4.10
N ALA A 24 8.08 -2.67 5.32
CA ALA A 24 6.73 -2.37 5.76
C ALA A 24 6.70 -1.49 7.01
N PHE A 25 5.56 -0.84 7.23
CA PHE A 25 5.26 -0.15 8.47
C PHE A 25 3.80 -0.38 8.88
N GLN A 26 3.54 -0.26 10.17
CA GLN A 26 2.22 -0.34 10.78
C GLN A 26 1.75 1.07 11.19
N PHE A 27 0.47 1.32 10.99
CA PHE A 27 -0.23 2.54 11.41
C PHE A 27 -1.68 2.21 11.78
N HIS A 28 -2.43 3.21 12.24
CA HIS A 28 -3.86 3.08 12.50
C HIS A 28 -4.65 3.88 11.47
N LEU A 29 -5.66 3.24 10.89
CA LEU A 29 -6.64 3.87 10.02
C LEU A 29 -8.03 3.61 10.63
N GLU A 30 -8.75 4.68 10.97
CA GLU A 30 -10.07 4.60 11.61
C GLU A 30 -10.08 3.71 12.86
N GLY A 31 -9.03 3.84 13.69
CA GLY A 31 -8.86 3.06 14.92
C GLY A 31 -8.46 1.59 14.71
N LYS A 32 -8.33 1.13 13.46
CA LYS A 32 -7.89 -0.24 13.15
C LYS A 32 -6.42 -0.25 12.73
N PRO A 33 -5.58 -1.14 13.28
CA PRO A 33 -4.21 -1.25 12.84
C PRO A 33 -4.15 -1.80 11.41
N ARG A 34 -3.23 -1.27 10.62
CA ARG A 34 -2.98 -1.62 9.21
C ARG A 34 -1.48 -1.70 8.97
N ILE A 35 -1.08 -2.60 8.07
CA ILE A 35 0.31 -2.73 7.63
C ILE A 35 0.35 -2.46 6.12
N LEU A 36 1.16 -1.49 5.71
CA LEU A 36 1.52 -1.27 4.32
C LEU A 36 2.95 -1.77 4.08
N SER A 37 3.13 -2.56 3.03
CA SER A 37 4.42 -3.09 2.57
C SER A 37 4.76 -2.62 1.17
N LEU A 38 6.05 -2.64 0.81
CA LEU A 38 6.51 -2.32 -0.55
C LEU A 38 5.73 -3.14 -1.59
N GLY A 39 5.31 -2.48 -2.67
CA GLY A 39 4.47 -3.05 -3.72
C GLY A 39 2.97 -3.09 -3.40
N ASP A 40 2.55 -2.73 -2.18
CA ASP A 40 1.12 -2.57 -1.88
C ASP A 40 0.55 -1.37 -2.64
N PHE A 41 -0.65 -1.55 -3.17
CA PHE A 41 -1.48 -0.50 -3.75
C PHE A 41 -2.55 -0.07 -2.75
N PHE A 42 -2.77 1.22 -2.60
CA PHE A 42 -3.73 1.77 -1.65
C PHE A 42 -4.28 3.11 -2.14
N PHE A 43 -5.49 3.46 -1.69
CA PHE A 43 -6.10 4.73 -2.05
C PHE A 43 -5.53 5.86 -1.21
N VAL A 44 -5.27 6.98 -1.87
CA VAL A 44 -4.82 8.21 -1.23
C VAL A 44 -5.61 9.41 -1.72
N ARG A 45 -5.72 10.42 -0.87
CA ARG A 45 -6.14 11.77 -1.23
C ARG A 45 -5.14 12.76 -0.63
N CYS A 46 -4.35 13.41 -1.47
CA CYS A 46 -3.28 14.32 -1.03
C CYS A 46 -3.84 15.57 -0.32
N THR A 47 -4.87 16.19 -0.88
CA THR A 47 -5.61 17.28 -0.25
C THR A 47 -7.12 17.07 -0.35
N PRO A 48 -7.96 17.67 0.52
CA PRO A 48 -9.41 17.49 0.46
C PRO A 48 -10.07 17.87 -0.87
N LYS A 49 -9.40 18.70 -1.69
CA LYS A 49 -9.89 19.14 -3.00
C LYS A 49 -9.46 18.21 -4.14
N ASP A 50 -8.44 17.39 -3.92
CA ASP A 50 -7.93 16.49 -4.94
C ASP A 50 -8.83 15.26 -5.10
N PRO A 51 -8.85 14.65 -6.31
CA PRO A 51 -9.47 13.36 -6.51
C PRO A 51 -8.77 12.28 -5.67
N ILE A 52 -9.49 11.18 -5.41
CA ILE A 52 -8.86 9.99 -4.86
C ILE A 52 -8.05 9.35 -5.97
N CYS A 53 -6.80 9.00 -5.69
CA CYS A 53 -5.96 8.26 -6.62
C CYS A 53 -5.37 7.01 -5.94
N ILE A 54 -4.75 6.15 -6.73
CA ILE A 54 -4.05 4.96 -6.22
C ILE A 54 -2.58 5.32 -6.03
N ALA A 55 -2.02 4.95 -4.89
CA ALA A 55 -0.59 4.96 -4.63
C ALA A 55 -0.05 3.53 -4.62
N GLU A 56 1.12 3.32 -5.19
CA GLU A 56 1.94 2.12 -5.03
C GLU A 56 3.14 2.46 -4.15
N LEU A 57 3.32 1.74 -3.04
CA LEU A 57 4.44 1.98 -2.13
C LEU A 57 5.75 1.47 -2.74
N GLN A 58 6.68 2.36 -3.05
CA GLN A 58 7.91 2.04 -3.77
C GLN A 58 9.13 1.90 -2.85
N LEU A 59 9.23 2.71 -1.80
CA LEU A 59 10.38 2.72 -0.90
C LEU A 59 10.00 3.20 0.49
N LEU A 60 10.65 2.64 1.51
CA LEU A 60 10.50 3.00 2.91
C LEU A 60 11.88 3.11 3.54
N TRP A 61 12.15 4.22 4.22
CA TRP A 61 13.42 4.39 4.90
C TRP A 61 13.33 5.33 6.11
N GLU A 62 14.30 5.17 7.00
CA GLU A 62 14.59 6.10 8.08
C GLU A 62 15.89 6.85 7.74
N GLU A 63 15.85 8.18 7.83
CA GLU A 63 17.06 9.00 7.83
C GLU A 63 17.55 9.17 9.27
N ARG A 64 18.69 8.55 9.61
CA ARG A 64 19.17 8.46 11.00
C ARG A 64 19.53 9.81 11.63
N THR A 65 19.96 10.78 10.83
CA THR A 65 20.38 12.10 11.32
C THR A 65 19.20 12.89 11.86
N SER A 66 18.09 12.91 11.10
CA SER A 66 16.88 13.65 11.41
C SER A 66 15.82 12.80 12.13
N ARG A 67 16.03 11.47 12.19
CA ARG A 67 15.06 10.45 12.61
C ARG A 67 13.75 10.52 11.83
N GLN A 68 13.79 11.01 10.60
CA GLN A 68 12.60 11.08 9.75
C GLN A 68 12.29 9.71 9.16
N LEU A 69 11.01 9.32 9.28
CA LEU A 69 10.47 8.13 8.63
C LEU A 69 9.83 8.56 7.32
N LEU A 70 10.34 8.06 6.20
CA LEU A 70 10.02 8.53 4.87
C LEU A 70 9.50 7.38 4.00
N SER A 71 8.72 7.77 3.00
CA SER A 71 8.19 6.90 1.96
C SER A 71 8.37 7.52 0.60
N SER A 72 8.48 6.68 -0.42
CA SER A 72 8.33 7.04 -1.82
C SER A 72 7.19 6.25 -2.40
N SER A 73 6.28 6.90 -3.11
CA SER A 73 5.13 6.27 -3.75
C SER A 73 4.99 6.73 -5.20
N LYS A 74 4.52 5.83 -6.07
CA LYS A 74 4.10 6.16 -7.43
C LYS A 74 2.57 6.32 -7.44
N LEU A 75 2.07 7.37 -8.08
CA LEU A 75 0.64 7.69 -8.11
C LEU A 75 0.02 7.29 -9.45
N TYR A 76 -1.24 6.87 -9.40
CA TYR A 76 -2.04 6.46 -10.55
C TYR A 76 -3.42 7.10 -10.45
N PHE A 77 -3.81 7.82 -11.49
CA PHE A 77 -5.07 8.57 -11.55
C PHE A 77 -6.02 7.94 -12.57
N LEU A 78 -7.32 8.15 -12.38
CA LEU A 78 -8.27 7.90 -13.45
C LEU A 78 -8.00 8.88 -14.60
N PRO A 79 -8.20 8.48 -15.87
CA PRO A 79 -8.10 9.40 -16.99
C PRO A 79 -8.96 10.66 -16.80
N GLU A 80 -10.14 10.53 -16.21
CA GLU A 80 -11.07 11.62 -15.85
C GLU A 80 -10.49 12.65 -14.89
N ASP A 81 -9.57 12.21 -14.03
CA ASP A 81 -8.92 13.04 -13.02
C ASP A 81 -7.62 13.68 -13.55
N THR A 82 -7.27 13.43 -14.81
CA THR A 82 -6.16 14.11 -15.49
C THR A 82 -6.66 15.38 -16.20
N PRO A 83 -5.80 16.40 -16.41
CA PRO A 83 -6.17 17.58 -17.19
C PRO A 83 -6.66 17.28 -18.61
N GLN A 84 -6.24 16.16 -19.18
CA GLN A 84 -6.61 15.71 -20.53
C GLN A 84 -7.99 15.03 -20.56
N GLY A 85 -8.47 14.53 -19.42
CA GLY A 85 -9.70 13.75 -19.32
C GLY A 85 -9.61 12.38 -20.00
N ARG A 86 -10.71 11.62 -19.94
CA ARG A 86 -10.84 10.36 -20.67
C ARG A 86 -11.09 10.62 -22.17
N ASN A 87 -10.42 9.87 -23.04
CA ASN A 87 -10.67 9.83 -24.48
C ASN A 87 -11.05 8.40 -24.94
N SER A 88 -11.32 8.23 -26.24
CA SER A 88 -11.73 6.95 -26.84
C SER A 88 -10.65 5.87 -26.86
N ASP A 89 -9.39 6.24 -26.68
CA ASP A 89 -8.25 5.34 -26.78
C ASP A 89 -7.95 4.65 -25.44
N HIS A 90 -8.51 5.17 -24.34
CA HIS A 90 -8.36 4.57 -23.02
C HIS A 90 -9.23 3.31 -22.85
N GLY A 91 -8.67 2.31 -22.18
CA GLY A 91 -9.41 1.12 -21.73
C GLY A 91 -10.44 1.43 -20.64
N GLU A 92 -11.38 0.50 -20.41
CA GLU A 92 -12.43 0.64 -19.39
C GLU A 92 -11.83 0.89 -17.98
N ASP A 93 -10.91 0.00 -17.56
CA ASP A 93 -10.26 0.01 -16.25
C ASP A 93 -8.85 0.65 -16.26
N GLU A 94 -8.56 1.47 -17.28
CA GLU A 94 -7.25 2.10 -17.40
C GLU A 94 -6.99 3.12 -16.30
N VAL A 95 -5.75 3.18 -15.83
CA VAL A 95 -5.24 4.21 -14.92
C VAL A 95 -3.96 4.82 -15.49
N ILE A 96 -3.81 6.13 -15.29
CA ILE A 96 -2.67 6.89 -15.78
C ILE A 96 -1.62 7.02 -14.67
N ALA A 97 -0.46 6.43 -14.92
CA ALA A 97 0.68 6.48 -14.03
C ALA A 97 1.38 7.86 -14.09
N VAL A 98 1.58 8.49 -12.94
CA VAL A 98 2.48 9.65 -12.84
C VAL A 98 3.93 9.18 -12.93
N SER A 99 4.71 9.84 -13.79
CA SER A 99 6.13 9.51 -14.00
C SER A 99 6.96 9.74 -12.74
N GLU A 100 6.71 10.87 -12.07
CA GLU A 100 7.44 11.27 -10.86
C GLU A 100 6.90 10.58 -9.61
N LYS A 101 7.81 10.21 -8.71
CA LYS A 101 7.47 9.62 -7.42
C LYS A 101 7.29 10.73 -6.39
N VAL A 102 6.27 10.59 -5.56
CA VAL A 102 6.08 11.47 -4.40
C VAL A 102 6.88 10.95 -3.22
N ILE A 103 7.59 11.83 -2.52
CA ILE A 103 8.31 11.51 -1.29
C ILE A 103 7.69 12.29 -0.14
N VAL A 104 7.23 11.59 0.88
CA VAL A 104 6.61 12.19 2.08
C VAL A 104 7.00 11.45 3.34
N LYS A 105 6.89 12.14 4.46
CA LYS A 105 6.97 11.51 5.77
C LYS A 105 5.83 10.52 5.95
N LEU A 106 6.07 9.45 6.70
CA LEU A 106 5.03 8.46 7.02
C LEU A 106 3.83 9.08 7.75
N GLU A 107 4.07 10.10 8.59
CA GLU A 107 3.00 10.83 9.30
C GLU A 107 2.05 11.54 8.34
N ASP A 108 2.54 12.01 7.20
CA ASP A 108 1.73 12.68 6.19
C ASP A 108 1.11 11.68 5.22
N LEU A 109 1.84 10.61 4.86
CA LEU A 109 1.29 9.52 4.05
C LEU A 109 0.04 8.94 4.71
N VAL A 110 0.07 8.68 6.02
CA VAL A 110 -1.07 8.10 6.75
C VAL A 110 -2.30 9.03 6.75
N LYS A 111 -2.10 10.35 6.73
CA LYS A 111 -3.20 11.31 6.58
C LYS A 111 -3.81 11.27 5.17
N TRP A 112 -3.02 10.88 4.17
CA TRP A 112 -3.49 10.74 2.80
C TRP A 112 -4.24 9.43 2.57
N VAL A 113 -3.89 8.35 3.29
CA VAL A 113 -4.55 7.05 3.14
C VAL A 113 -6.06 7.19 3.37
N HIS A 114 -6.84 6.74 2.39
CA HIS A 114 -8.30 6.82 2.42
C HIS A 114 -8.93 5.43 2.38
N SER A 115 -9.88 5.17 3.27
CA SER A 115 -10.62 3.90 3.40
C SER A 115 -11.86 3.84 2.52
N ASP A 116 -12.52 4.98 2.30
CA ASP A 116 -13.73 5.09 1.49
C ASP A 116 -13.37 5.26 0.01
N PHE A 117 -13.75 4.26 -0.78
CA PHE A 117 -13.53 4.18 -2.22
C PHE A 117 -14.86 4.24 -3.00
N SER A 118 -15.95 4.73 -2.40
CA SER A 118 -17.27 4.84 -3.05
C SER A 118 -17.27 5.66 -4.35
N LYS A 119 -16.27 6.54 -4.52
CA LYS A 119 -16.06 7.33 -5.75
C LYS A 119 -15.26 6.59 -6.82
N TRP A 120 -14.52 5.53 -6.45
CA TRP A 120 -13.80 4.68 -7.39
C TRP A 120 -14.75 3.63 -7.95
N ARG A 121 -15.25 3.85 -9.17
CA ARG A 121 -16.34 3.05 -9.77
C ARG A 121 -15.89 2.06 -10.84
N CYS A 122 -14.60 1.98 -11.12
CA CYS A 122 -14.01 1.09 -12.12
C CYS A 122 -13.10 0.04 -11.47
N GLY A 123 -12.82 -1.03 -12.21
CA GLY A 123 -12.09 -2.19 -11.73
C GLY A 123 -12.96 -3.18 -10.95
N LEU A 124 -12.43 -4.40 -10.80
CA LEU A 124 -13.07 -5.47 -10.05
C LEU A 124 -12.81 -5.31 -8.56
N GLN A 125 -13.86 -5.42 -7.74
CA GLN A 125 -13.70 -5.48 -6.29
C GLN A 125 -12.90 -6.73 -5.92
N ALA A 126 -11.77 -6.53 -5.24
CA ALA A 126 -11.03 -7.63 -4.66
C ALA A 126 -11.89 -8.31 -3.58
N GLY A 127 -12.34 -9.54 -3.85
CA GLY A 127 -13.08 -10.33 -2.87
C GLY A 127 -12.23 -10.58 -1.63
N SER A 128 -12.83 -10.45 -0.44
CA SER A 128 -12.15 -10.82 0.81
C SER A 128 -11.85 -12.31 0.80
N LEU A 129 -10.57 -12.65 0.77
CA LEU A 129 -10.09 -14.03 0.75
C LEU A 129 -10.29 -14.64 2.14
N LYS A 130 -11.47 -15.21 2.39
CA LYS A 130 -11.64 -16.12 3.52
C LYS A 130 -10.69 -17.29 3.33
N THR A 131 -9.72 -17.43 4.23
CA THR A 131 -8.66 -18.45 4.16
C THR A 131 -9.24 -19.88 4.15
N GLU A 132 -10.44 -20.04 4.69
CA GLU A 132 -11.19 -21.29 4.79
C GLU A 132 -11.76 -21.79 3.44
N ALA A 133 -11.95 -20.91 2.45
CA ALA A 133 -12.47 -21.28 1.12
C ALA A 133 -11.37 -21.71 0.12
N LEU A 134 -10.08 -21.51 0.47
CA LEU A 134 -8.93 -21.73 -0.41
C LEU A 134 -8.60 -23.21 -0.70
N ALA A 135 -9.34 -24.16 -0.12
CA ALA A 135 -9.09 -25.58 -0.33
C ALA A 135 -9.64 -26.12 -1.66
N ARG A 136 -10.53 -25.38 -2.37
CA ARG A 136 -11.33 -25.97 -3.46
C ARG A 136 -11.13 -25.44 -4.86
N ASN A 137 -10.54 -24.26 -5.09
CA ASN A 137 -10.37 -23.72 -6.45
C ASN A 137 -9.00 -23.04 -6.63
N GLY A 138 -8.46 -23.05 -7.86
CA GLY A 138 -7.14 -22.52 -8.27
C GLY A 138 -6.80 -21.05 -7.92
N GLN A 139 -7.63 -20.39 -7.11
CA GLN A 139 -7.37 -19.11 -6.46
C GLN A 139 -6.12 -19.14 -5.56
N LYS A 140 -5.76 -20.29 -4.97
CA LYS A 140 -4.53 -20.43 -4.18
C LYS A 140 -3.28 -20.22 -5.05
N GLU A 141 -3.29 -20.72 -6.28
CA GLU A 141 -2.20 -20.53 -7.24
C GLU A 141 -2.17 -19.10 -7.80
N ALA A 142 -3.32 -18.48 -8.07
CA ALA A 142 -3.39 -17.07 -8.47
C ALA A 142 -2.88 -16.13 -7.36
N LEU A 143 -3.19 -16.42 -6.09
CA LEU A 143 -2.67 -15.70 -4.93
C LEU A 143 -1.15 -15.89 -4.77
N LEU A 144 -0.67 -17.12 -4.94
CA LEU A 144 0.76 -17.42 -4.90
C LEU A 144 1.51 -16.75 -6.05
N LYS A 145 0.92 -16.71 -7.25
CA LYS A 145 1.47 -16.01 -8.42
C LYS A 145 1.48 -14.49 -8.24
N TYR A 146 0.40 -13.90 -7.73
CA TYR A 146 0.34 -12.46 -7.39
C TYR A 146 1.38 -12.10 -6.33
N ARG A 147 1.51 -12.94 -5.29
CA ARG A 147 2.57 -12.78 -4.27
C ARG A 147 3.97 -12.97 -4.87
N GLN A 148 4.16 -13.93 -5.78
CA GLN A 148 5.43 -14.17 -6.47
C GLN A 148 5.79 -13.04 -7.45
N SER A 149 4.82 -12.40 -8.11
CA SER A 149 5.08 -11.27 -9.00
C SER A 149 5.54 -10.02 -8.25
N THR A 150 5.07 -9.82 -7.01
CA THR A 150 5.61 -8.78 -6.10
C THR A 150 6.99 -9.12 -5.51
N LEU A 151 7.48 -10.36 -5.67
CA LEU A 151 8.74 -10.87 -5.09
C LEU A 151 9.98 -10.76 -6.01
N ASN A 152 9.87 -10.15 -7.19
CA ASN A 152 11.04 -9.87 -8.05
C ASN A 152 12.02 -8.84 -7.46
N SER A 153 11.78 -8.35 -6.23
CA SER A 153 12.60 -7.36 -5.55
C SER A 153 13.85 -7.93 -4.87
N GLY A 154 14.03 -9.25 -4.82
CA GLY A 154 15.12 -9.89 -4.05
C GLY A 154 14.96 -9.77 -2.52
N LEU A 155 13.88 -9.14 -2.05
CA LEU A 155 13.59 -8.92 -0.64
C LEU A 155 12.80 -10.09 -0.03
N ASN A 156 13.16 -10.47 1.19
CA ASN A 156 12.44 -11.51 1.95
C ASN A 156 11.34 -10.87 2.82
N PHE A 157 10.07 -11.16 2.51
CA PHE A 157 8.89 -10.64 3.22
C PHE A 157 8.30 -11.59 4.28
N LYS A 158 8.97 -12.70 4.64
CA LYS A 158 8.40 -13.70 5.56
C LYS A 158 7.97 -13.12 6.91
N ASP A 159 8.77 -12.21 7.46
CA ASP A 159 8.47 -11.48 8.70
C ASP A 159 7.23 -10.58 8.55
N VAL A 160 7.18 -9.76 7.50
CA VAL A 160 6.04 -8.88 7.20
C VAL A 160 4.75 -9.69 7.00
N LEU A 161 4.83 -10.81 6.29
CA LEU A 161 3.67 -11.69 6.06
C LEU A 161 3.16 -12.34 7.34
N LYS A 162 4.07 -12.71 8.25
CA LYS A 162 3.70 -13.22 9.58
C LYS A 162 2.93 -12.15 10.37
N GLU A 163 3.47 -10.94 10.43
CA GLU A 163 2.82 -9.81 11.12
C GLU A 163 1.47 -9.46 10.51
N LYS A 164 1.35 -9.42 9.18
CA LYS A 164 0.05 -9.24 8.48
C LYS A 164 -0.94 -10.36 8.84
N ALA A 165 -0.49 -11.61 8.93
CA ALA A 165 -1.36 -12.74 9.30
C ALA A 165 -1.81 -12.67 10.76
N ASP A 166 -0.92 -12.31 11.67
CA ASP A 166 -1.25 -12.16 13.09
C ASP A 166 -2.21 -10.98 13.29
N LEU A 167 -2.02 -9.85 12.61
CA LEU A 167 -2.95 -8.73 12.59
C LEU A 167 -4.35 -9.13 12.06
N GLY A 168 -4.40 -9.99 11.04
CA GLY A 168 -5.64 -10.52 10.48
C GLY A 168 -6.44 -11.37 11.46
N LYS A 169 -5.77 -12.14 12.34
CA LYS A 169 -6.42 -12.98 13.36
C LYS A 169 -7.13 -12.16 14.44
N TYR A 170 -6.60 -10.98 14.80
CA TYR A 170 -7.23 -10.09 15.78
C TYR A 170 -8.43 -9.29 15.24
N ASN A 171 -8.68 -9.33 13.93
CA ASN A 171 -9.83 -8.67 13.29
C ASN A 171 -11.02 -9.61 13.05
N LEU A 172 -11.01 -10.83 13.62
CA LEU A 172 -12.06 -11.85 13.46
C LEU A 172 -13.23 -11.74 14.46
N HIS A 173 -13.36 -10.65 15.21
CA HIS A 173 -14.58 -10.39 15.97
C HIS A 173 -15.59 -9.63 15.10
N PHE A 174 -16.41 -10.39 14.38
CA PHE A 174 -17.77 -9.99 13.99
C PHE A 174 -18.72 -11.07 14.48
#